data_AF-A0A317GEY0-F1
#
_entry.id   AF-A0A317GEY0-F1
#
_cell.length_a   1.000
_cell.length_b   1.000
_cell.length_c   1.000
_cell.angle_alpha   90.00
_cell.angle_beta   90.00
_cell.angle_gamma   90.00
#
_symmetry.space_group_name_H-M   'P 1'
#
loop_
_entity.id
_entity.type
_entity.pdbx_description
1 polymer ?
#
loop_
_entity_poly.entity_id
_entity_poly.type
_entity_poly.pdbx_seq_one_letter_code
_entity_poly.pdbx_strand_id
1 'polypeptide(L)'
;DYVLKENETFENPTGKLEPAKLVNGSWIDATPEEHEAYVKAQQAEAAKFLPTNNLSAGDKAMNALGVQVAQLTKDNLILTKSVDALGKQLAAMQMNSTKEENGGN
;
A
#
# COMPACT_ATOMS: atom_id res chain seq x y z
N ASP A 1 25.57 17.40 8.01
CA ASP A 1 24.55 18.33 8.54
C ASP A 1 24.63 19.63 7.75
N TYR A 2 23.49 20.13 7.24
CA TYR A 2 23.45 21.41 6.54
C TYR A 2 23.44 22.52 7.58
N VAL A 3 24.41 23.42 7.50
CA VAL A 3 24.56 24.56 8.42
C VAL A 3 24.15 25.80 7.66
N LEU A 4 23.16 26.52 8.18
CA LEU A 4 22.74 27.82 7.65
C LEU A 4 23.95 28.76 7.59
N LYS A 5 24.13 29.42 6.46
CA LYS A 5 25.03 30.56 6.35
C LYS A 5 24.39 31.78 7.01
N GLU A 6 25.20 32.77 7.38
CA GLU A 6 24.75 33.99 8.08
C GLU A 6 23.66 34.77 7.33
N ASN A 7 23.55 34.57 6.01
CA ASN A 7 22.56 35.23 5.17
C ASN A 7 21.41 34.29 4.75
N GLU A 8 21.24 33.14 5.39
CA GLU A 8 20.19 32.16 5.12
C GLU A 8 19.20 32.06 6.28
N THR A 9 17.91 31.87 5.99
CA THR A 9 16.87 31.64 7.01
C THR A 9 15.89 30.55 6.60
N PHE A 10 15.37 29.82 7.59
CA PHE A 10 14.21 28.95 7.46
C PHE A 10 12.90 29.66 7.82
N GLU A 11 12.95 30.83 8.44
CA GLU A 11 11.76 31.63 8.74
C GLU A 11 11.29 32.26 7.44
N ASN A 12 10.38 31.56 6.75
CA ASN A 12 9.89 31.88 5.41
C ASN A 12 9.34 33.33 5.34
N PRO A 13 10.12 34.30 4.83
CA PRO A 13 9.72 35.70 4.91
C PRO A 13 8.64 36.06 3.89
N THR A 14 8.40 35.23 2.86
CA THR A 14 7.30 35.34 1.87
C THR A 14 7.46 34.28 0.76
N GLY A 15 6.93 33.06 0.95
CA GLY A 15 6.81 32.04 -0.11
C GLY A 15 8.10 31.68 -0.84
N LYS A 16 9.27 31.90 -0.22
CA LYS A 16 10.59 31.65 -0.82
C LYS A 16 10.99 30.20 -0.62
N LEU A 17 11.77 29.68 -1.58
CA LEU A 17 12.31 28.33 -1.50
C LEU A 17 13.32 28.25 -0.34
N GLU A 18 13.01 27.43 0.66
CA GLU A 18 13.85 27.26 1.84
C GLU A 18 15.14 26.51 1.50
N PRO A 19 16.30 26.93 2.05
CA PRO A 19 16.49 28.12 2.88
C PRO A 19 16.48 29.41 2.05
N ALA A 20 15.77 30.44 2.53
CA ALA A 20 15.73 31.72 1.84
C ALA A 20 17.02 32.51 2.07
N LYS A 21 17.52 33.21 1.05
CA LYS A 21 18.80 33.94 1.10
C LYS A 21 18.59 35.44 1.09
N LEU A 22 19.23 36.15 2.01
CA LEU A 22 19.30 37.60 2.01
C LEU A 22 20.48 38.05 1.13
N VAL A 23 20.18 38.74 0.04
CA VAL A 23 21.18 39.32 -0.88
C VAL A 23 20.82 40.77 -1.12
N ASN A 24 21.75 41.68 -0.83
CA ASN A 24 21.57 43.13 -1.00
C ASN A 24 20.28 43.67 -0.35
N GLY A 25 19.93 43.14 0.83
CA GLY A 25 18.73 43.55 1.58
C GLY A 25 17.41 43.00 1.05
N SER A 26 17.44 42.11 0.06
CA SER A 26 16.25 41.44 -0.49
C SER A 26 16.32 39.93 -0.32
N TRP A 27 15.19 39.31 0.01
CA TRP A 27 15.06 37.85 0.11
C TRP A 27 14.90 37.23 -1.28
N ILE A 28 15.82 36.34 -1.63
CA ILE A 28 15.82 35.56 -2.87
C ILE A 28 15.71 34.07 -2.56
N ASP A 29 15.27 33.30 -3.54
CA ASP A 29 15.23 31.85 -3.46
C ASP A 29 16.66 31.28 -3.40
N ALA A 30 16.84 30.16 -2.69
CA ALA A 30 18.05 29.33 -2.83
C ALA A 30 18.22 28.89 -4.28
N THR A 31 19.48 28.68 -4.72
CA THR A 31 19.67 27.98 -6.00
C THR A 31 19.16 26.54 -5.87
N PRO A 32 18.80 25.87 -6.98
CA PRO A 32 18.37 24.47 -6.95
C PRO A 32 19.36 23.56 -6.23
N GLU A 33 20.66 23.78 -6.42
CA GLU A 33 21.73 22.98 -5.79
C GLU A 33 21.79 23.19 -4.27
N GLU A 34 21.56 24.42 -3.80
CA GLU A 34 21.53 24.74 -2.37
C GLU A 34 20.27 24.16 -1.70
N HIS A 35 19.12 24.24 -2.38
CA HIS A 35 17.89 23.61 -1.92
C HIS A 35 18.01 22.09 -1.86
N GLU A 36 18.59 21.45 -2.89
CA GLU A 36 18.83 20.01 -2.91
C GLU A 36 19.77 19.57 -1.77
N ALA A 37 20.83 20.35 -1.49
CA ALA A 37 21.73 20.06 -0.38
C ALA A 37 21.00 20.13 0.97
N TYR A 38 20.13 21.13 1.16
CA TYR A 38 19.27 21.25 2.34
C TYR A 38 18.29 20.07 2.45
N VAL A 39 17.55 19.76 1.38
CA VAL A 39 16.59 18.64 1.36
C VAL A 39 17.30 17.32 1.64
N LYS A 40 18.49 17.10 1.09
CA LYS A 40 19.29 15.89 1.33
C LYS A 40 19.76 15.81 2.79
N ALA A 41 20.13 16.93 3.41
CA ALA A 41 20.48 16.97 4.82
C ALA A 41 19.27 16.72 5.72
N GLN A 42 18.12 17.32 5.42
CA GLN A 42 16.84 17.04 6.09
C GLN A 42 16.44 15.57 5.95
N GLN A 43 16.56 14.99 4.76
CA GLN A 43 16.28 13.57 4.54
C GLN A 43 17.25 12.66 5.28
N ALA A 44 18.54 13.01 5.34
CA ALA A 44 19.54 12.25 6.10
C ALA A 44 19.29 12.33 7.62
N GLU A 45 18.84 13.49 8.13
CA GLU A 45 18.45 13.67 9.53
C GLU A 45 17.14 12.92 9.84
N ALA A 46 16.12 13.06 9.00
CA ALA A 46 14.87 12.34 9.10
C ALA A 46 15.09 10.82 9.01
N ALA A 47 16.03 10.35 8.19
CA ALA A 47 16.39 8.94 8.10
C ALA A 47 17.04 8.36 9.39
N LYS A 48 17.51 9.21 10.32
CA LYS A 48 17.93 8.77 11.66
C LYS A 48 16.75 8.41 12.55
N PHE A 49 15.57 9.00 12.29
CA PHE A 49 14.35 8.83 13.07
C PHE A 49 13.28 7.99 12.36
N LEU A 50 13.37 7.89 11.03
CA LEU A 50 12.57 6.96 10.25
C LEU A 50 13.15 5.56 10.42
N PRO A 51 12.37 4.55 10.84
CA PRO A 51 12.84 3.18 10.81
C PRO A 51 13.24 2.87 9.36
N THR A 52 14.52 2.56 9.17
CA THR A 52 15.13 2.17 7.89
C THR A 52 14.38 0.99 7.30
N ASN A 53 13.37 1.27 6.47
CA ASN A 53 12.67 0.31 5.62
C ASN A 53 12.34 -1.05 6.30
N ASN A 54 11.99 -1.02 7.58
CA ASN A 54 11.50 -2.18 8.28
C ASN A 54 9.98 -2.05 8.35
N LEU A 55 9.29 -2.41 7.25
CA LEU A 55 7.96 -3.00 7.39
C LEU A 55 8.08 -3.98 8.56
N SER A 56 7.37 -3.71 9.66
CA SER A 56 7.55 -4.47 10.87
C SER A 56 7.31 -5.95 10.55
N ALA A 57 7.89 -6.87 11.31
CA ALA A 57 7.56 -8.29 11.14
C ALA A 57 6.02 -8.51 11.20
N GLY A 58 5.31 -7.64 11.95
CA GLY A 58 3.85 -7.57 11.97
C GLY A 58 3.22 -7.16 10.64
N ASP A 59 3.73 -6.14 9.95
CA ASP A 59 3.18 -5.69 8.66
C ASP A 59 3.36 -6.75 7.56
N LYS A 60 4.53 -7.43 7.56
CA LYS A 60 4.79 -8.55 6.66
C LYS A 60 3.87 -9.74 6.95
N ALA A 61 3.67 -10.06 8.22
CA ALA A 61 2.76 -11.13 8.64
C ALA A 61 1.31 -10.80 8.30
N MET A 62 0.88 -9.55 8.47
CA MET A 62 -0.48 -9.11 8.13
C MET A 62 -0.76 -9.19 6.63
N ASN A 63 0.21 -8.80 5.80
CA ASN A 63 0.08 -8.93 4.35
C ASN A 63 0.00 -10.41 3.93
N ALA A 64 0.88 -11.26 4.46
CA ALA A 64 0.84 -12.70 4.19
C ALA A 64 -0.47 -13.35 4.64
N LEU A 65 -1.01 -12.94 5.79
CA LEU A 65 -2.32 -13.38 6.28
C LEU A 65 -3.44 -12.93 5.35
N GLY A 66 -3.43 -11.67 4.90
CA GLY A 66 -4.42 -11.14 3.96
C GLY A 66 -4.45 -11.91 2.64
N VAL A 67 -3.28 -12.26 2.10
CA VAL A 67 -3.17 -13.08 0.89
C VAL A 67 -3.73 -14.49 1.11
N GLN A 68 -3.41 -15.14 2.24
CA GLN A 68 -3.93 -16.46 2.58
C GLN A 68 -5.46 -16.46 2.76
N VAL A 69 -6.02 -15.45 3.42
CA VAL A 69 -7.47 -15.31 3.61
C VAL A 69 -8.18 -15.10 2.27
N ALA A 70 -7.62 -14.27 1.38
CA ALA A 70 -8.18 -14.06 0.04
C ALA A 70 -8.18 -15.35 -0.79
N GLN A 71 -7.11 -16.17 -0.69
CA GLN A 71 -7.03 -17.45 -1.37
C GLN A 71 -8.05 -18.45 -0.82
N LEU A 72 -8.12 -18.61 0.51
CA LEU A 72 -9.10 -19.49 1.16
C LEU A 72 -10.54 -19.09 0.84
N THR A 73 -10.82 -17.79 0.72
CA THR A 73 -12.15 -17.29 0.34
C THR A 73 -12.51 -17.71 -1.10
N LYS A 74 -11.55 -17.63 -2.04
CA LYS A 74 -11.75 -18.11 -3.41
C LYS A 74 -11.97 -19.61 -3.45
N ASP A 75 -11.15 -20.38 -2.74
CA ASP A 75 -11.23 -21.84 -2.74
C ASP A 75 -12.57 -22.32 -2.16
N ASN A 76 -13.04 -21.70 -1.07
CA ASN A 76 -14.36 -21.97 -0.51
C ASN A 76 -15.49 -21.65 -1.50
N LEU A 77 -15.41 -20.53 -2.23
CA LEU A 77 -16.41 -20.20 -3.24
C LEU A 77 -16.48 -21.24 -4.36
N ILE A 78 -15.33 -21.76 -4.78
CA ILE A 78 -15.26 -22.83 -5.79
C ILE A 78 -15.89 -24.11 -5.24
N LEU A 79 -15.52 -24.51 -4.01
CA LEU A 79 -16.07 -25.70 -3.36
C LEU A 79 -17.59 -25.64 -3.21
N THR A 80 -18.14 -24.49 -2.78
CA THR A 80 -19.60 -24.31 -2.69
C THR A 80 -20.27 -24.53 -4.05
N LYS A 81 -19.72 -23.97 -5.13
CA LYS A 81 -20.26 -24.19 -6.48
C LYS A 81 -20.19 -25.65 -6.92
N SER A 82 -19.11 -26.35 -6.57
CA SER A 82 -18.97 -27.78 -6.85
C SER A 82 -19.99 -28.61 -6.07
N VAL A 83 -20.21 -28.32 -4.80
CA VAL A 83 -21.23 -28.99 -3.97
C VAL A 83 -22.63 -28.76 -4.55
N ASP A 84 -22.96 -27.53 -4.94
CA ASP A 84 -24.25 -27.22 -5.57
C ASP A 84 -24.44 -27.97 -6.90
N ALA A 85 -23.38 -28.07 -7.72
CA ALA A 85 -23.43 -28.80 -8.98
C ALA A 85 -23.64 -30.30 -8.75
N LEU A 86 -22.92 -30.89 -7.79
CA LEU A 86 -23.11 -32.29 -7.41
C LEU A 86 -24.50 -32.54 -6.84
N GLY A 87 -25.02 -31.64 -6.00
CA GLY A 87 -26.40 -31.74 -5.48
C GLY A 87 -27.45 -31.72 -6.59
N LYS A 88 -27.29 -30.86 -7.59
CA LYS A 88 -28.17 -30.83 -8.78
C LYS A 88 -28.07 -32.11 -9.60
N GLN A 89 -26.86 -32.64 -9.81
CA GLN A 89 -26.67 -33.91 -10.52
C GLN A 89 -27.33 -35.07 -9.77
N LEU A 90 -27.16 -35.14 -8.44
CA LEU A 90 -27.79 -36.17 -7.63
C LEU A 90 -29.32 -36.09 -7.69
N ALA A 91 -29.88 -34.88 -7.56
CA ALA A 91 -31.32 -34.68 -7.68
C ALA A 91 -31.85 -35.10 -9.07
N ALA A 92 -31.14 -34.77 -10.15
CA ALA A 92 -31.50 -35.17 -11.50
C ALA A 92 -31.44 -36.69 -11.69
N MET A 93 -30.43 -37.36 -11.12
CA MET A 93 -30.32 -38.82 -11.15
C MET A 93 -31.46 -39.48 -10.39
N GLN A 94 -31.78 -39.01 -9.18
CA GLN A 94 -32.91 -39.53 -8.39
C GLN A 94 -34.23 -39.36 -9.12
N MET A 95 -34.46 -38.19 -9.74
CA MET A 95 -35.68 -37.91 -10.49
C MET A 95 -35.82 -38.81 -11.73
N ASN A 96 -34.72 -39.06 -12.45
CA ASN A 96 -34.70 -40.00 -13.57
C ASN A 96 -34.94 -41.45 -13.11
N SER A 97 -34.33 -41.89 -12.01
CA SER A 97 -34.56 -43.23 -11.45
C SER A 97 -36.03 -43.46 -11.05
N THR A 98 -36.69 -42.47 -10.45
CA THR A 98 -38.12 -42.58 -10.12
C THR A 98 -39.06 -42.52 -11.34
N LYS A 99 -38.59 -42.00 -12.47
CA LYS A 99 -39.38 -41.93 -13.71
C LYS A 99 -39.32 -43.24 -14.51
N GLU A 100 -38.23 -44.00 -14.39
CA GLU A 100 -38.12 -45.32 -15.03
C GLU A 100 -38.88 -46.42 -14.26
N GLU A 101 -39.06 -46.30 -12.94
CA GLU A 101 -39.86 -47.28 -12.16
C GLU A 101 -41.39 -47.15 -12.38
N ASN A 102 -41.90 -45.98 -12.75
CA ASN A 102 -43.34 -45.77 -13.02
C ASN A 102 -43.72 -45.88 -14.51
N GLY A 103 -42.78 -46.28 -15.38
CA GLY A 103 -43.00 -46.42 -16.83
C GLY A 103 -43.29 -47.85 -17.30
N GLY A 104 -43.42 -48.80 -16.39
CA GLY A 104 -43.64 -50.22 -16.71
C GLY A 104 -45.00 -50.74 -16.24
N ASN A 105 -46.03 -50.52 -17.06
CA ASN A 105 -47.04 -51.48 -17.54
C ASN A 105 -48.22 -50.74 -18.19
#